data_AF-D8FBP5-F1
#
_entry.id   AF-D8FBP5-F1
#
_cell.length_a   1.000
_cell.length_b   1.000
_cell.length_c   1.000
_cell.angle_alpha   90.00
_cell.angle_beta   90.00
_cell.angle_gamma   90.00
#
_symmetry.space_group_name_H-M   'P 1'
#
loop_
_entity.id
_entity.type
_entity.pdbx_description
1 polymer ?
#
loop_
_entity_poly.entity_id
_entity_poly.type
_entity_poly.pdbx_seq_one_letter_code
_entity_poly.pdbx_strand_id
1 'polypeptide(L)'
;MGCFISGKYPLTHNEAGMLGYIQSGKEKDWSEKIKKALKKKGDKYSVSNPPYNHQAICDLEHTYVSHHKLESGSTVISIHHLLLRFF
;
A
#
# COMPACT_ATOMS: atom_id res chain seq x y z
N MET A 1 -0.66 -9.54 13.62
CA MET A 1 -0.88 -8.64 12.47
C MET A 1 0.44 -8.58 11.72
N GLY A 2 0.47 -8.81 10.40
CA GLY A 2 1.69 -8.81 9.60
C GLY A 2 2.60 -7.65 9.96
N CYS A 3 3.87 -7.93 10.13
CA CYS A 3 4.80 -7.01 10.76
C CYS A 3 5.35 -6.06 9.68
N PHE A 4 5.20 -4.77 9.95
CA PHE A 4 5.77 -3.72 9.13
C PHE A 4 7.29 -3.73 9.31
N ILE A 5 8.04 -3.93 8.22
CA ILE A 5 9.51 -3.94 8.29
C ILE A 5 10.03 -2.52 8.15
N SER A 6 9.60 -1.82 7.10
CA SER A 6 10.05 -0.46 6.82
C SER A 6 9.12 0.25 5.83
N GLY A 7 9.10 1.58 5.93
CA GLY A 7 8.48 2.45 4.95
C GLY A 7 9.48 3.55 4.61
N LYS A 8 9.75 3.74 3.31
CA LYS A 8 10.60 4.81 2.82
C LYS A 8 9.72 5.80 2.04
N TYR A 9 9.66 7.02 2.56
CA TYR A 9 8.97 8.15 1.96
C TYR A 9 10.02 9.17 1.52
N PRO A 10 10.43 9.21 0.24
CA PRO A 10 11.23 10.32 -0.25
C PRO A 10 10.38 11.60 -0.17
N LEU A 11 10.83 12.58 0.61
CA LEU A 11 10.18 13.90 0.69
C LEU A 11 10.31 14.71 -0.61
N THR A 12 11.13 14.22 -1.54
CA THR A 12 11.45 14.87 -2.80
C THR A 12 10.59 14.39 -3.97
N HIS A 13 9.94 13.23 -3.84
CA HIS A 13 9.24 12.57 -4.96
C HIS A 13 7.85 12.13 -4.51
N ASN A 14 6.92 12.10 -5.46
CA ASN A 14 5.51 11.76 -5.24
C ASN A 14 5.27 10.24 -5.15
N GLU A 15 6.27 9.49 -4.72
CA GLU A 15 6.25 8.03 -4.66
C GLU A 15 6.81 7.58 -3.32
N ALA A 16 6.23 6.55 -2.72
CA ALA A 16 6.72 5.96 -1.49
C ALA A 16 6.63 4.44 -1.55
N GLY A 17 7.57 3.78 -0.89
CA GLY A 17 7.62 2.32 -0.79
C GLY A 17 7.27 1.86 0.62
N MET A 18 6.32 0.93 0.74
CA MET A 18 6.06 0.24 2.00
C MET A 18 6.35 -1.25 1.86
N LEU A 19 7.21 -1.77 2.74
CA LEU A 19 7.57 -3.19 2.80
C LEU A 19 7.03 -3.81 4.09
N GLY A 20 6.18 -4.82 3.93
CA GLY A 20 5.65 -5.63 5.02
C GLY A 20 5.71 -7.12 4.68
N TYR A 21 5.66 -7.96 5.71
CA TYR A 21 5.59 -9.40 5.53
C TYR A 21 4.43 -10.02 6.30
N ILE A 22 4.02 -11.18 5.82
CA ILE A 22 2.88 -11.90 6.38
C ILE A 22 3.39 -12.96 7.36
N GLN A 23 3.03 -12.76 8.63
CA GLN A 23 3.35 -13.69 9.71
C GLN A 23 2.38 -14.88 9.79
N SER A 24 1.15 -14.71 9.29
CA SER A 24 0.11 -15.75 9.29
C SER A 24 -1.04 -15.43 8.34
N GLY A 25 -1.71 -16.48 7.83
CA GLY A 25 -2.79 -16.37 6.84
C GLY A 25 -2.29 -16.36 5.39
N LYS A 26 -3.18 -16.15 4.42
CA LYS A 26 -2.82 -16.07 3.00
C LYS A 26 -2.61 -14.61 2.56
N GLU A 27 -1.76 -14.39 1.56
CA GLU A 27 -1.52 -13.05 0.98
C GLU A 27 -2.79 -12.37 0.51
N LYS A 28 -3.69 -13.13 -0.13
CA LYS A 28 -5.02 -12.67 -0.53
C LYS A 28 -5.82 -12.10 0.65
N ASP A 29 -5.81 -12.76 1.80
CA ASP A 29 -6.55 -12.30 2.99
C ASP A 29 -6.02 -10.94 3.48
N TRP A 30 -4.71 -10.76 3.39
CA TRP A 30 -4.03 -9.51 3.75
C TRP A 30 -4.32 -8.39 2.75
N SER A 31 -4.23 -8.67 1.45
CA SER A 31 -4.62 -7.73 0.39
C SER A 31 -6.06 -7.25 0.59
N GLU A 32 -7.00 -8.16 0.85
CA GLU A 32 -8.40 -7.80 1.10
C GLU A 32 -8.59 -6.95 2.36
N LYS A 33 -7.89 -7.27 3.46
CA LYS A 33 -7.92 -6.48 4.69
C LYS A 33 -7.40 -5.06 4.47
N ILE A 34 -6.30 -4.90 3.74
CA ILE A 34 -5.70 -3.60 3.44
C ILE A 34 -6.63 -2.78 2.54
N LYS A 35 -7.20 -3.41 1.51
CA LYS A 35 -8.22 -2.80 0.65
C LYS A 35 -9.43 -2.31 1.46
N LYS A 36 -9.94 -3.12 2.39
CA LYS A 36 -11.06 -2.73 3.28
C LYS A 36 -10.66 -1.58 4.22
N ALA A 37 -9.46 -1.61 4.79
CA ALA A 37 -8.98 -0.59 5.71
C ALA A 37 -8.82 0.78 5.02
N LEU A 38 -8.24 0.81 3.82
CA LEU A 38 -8.09 2.03 3.02
C LEU A 38 -9.44 2.59 2.59
N LYS A 39 -10.39 1.74 2.16
CA LYS A 39 -11.75 2.19 1.87
C LYS A 39 -12.46 2.78 3.09
N LYS A 40 -12.36 2.13 4.25
CA LYS A 40 -13.02 2.58 5.49
C LYS A 40 -12.43 3.87 6.05
N LYS A 41 -11.13 4.08 5.86
CA LYS A 41 -10.40 5.25 6.35
C LYS A 41 -10.10 6.25 5.23
N GLY A 42 -10.84 6.20 4.12
CA GLY A 42 -10.68 7.12 3.00
C GLY A 42 -10.87 8.59 3.36
N ASP A 43 -11.50 8.88 4.50
CA ASP A 43 -11.69 10.24 5.02
C ASP A 43 -10.55 10.68 5.97
N LYS A 44 -9.78 9.72 6.52
CA LYS A 44 -8.65 9.97 7.44
C LYS A 44 -7.30 10.06 6.73
N TYR A 45 -7.26 9.65 5.48
CA TYR A 45 -6.12 9.71 4.58
C TYR A 45 -6.66 10.35 3.31
N SER A 46 -5.98 11.28 2.64
CA SER A 46 -6.57 11.90 1.45
C SER A 46 -6.45 10.97 0.22
N VAL A 47 -7.00 9.77 0.26
CA VAL A 47 -6.77 8.74 -0.76
C VAL A 47 -7.46 9.12 -2.08
N SER A 48 -6.75 9.07 -3.22
CA SER A 48 -7.39 9.32 -4.52
C SER A 48 -8.14 8.08 -5.04
N ASN A 49 -9.17 8.30 -5.86
CA ASN A 49 -9.94 7.22 -6.48
C ASN A 49 -9.35 6.86 -7.86
N PRO A 50 -9.13 5.57 -8.21
CA PRO A 50 -9.27 4.39 -7.36
C PRO A 50 -8.13 4.27 -6.33
N PRO A 51 -8.44 3.84 -5.09
CA PRO A 51 -7.45 3.76 -4.01
C PRO A 51 -6.51 2.56 -4.13
N TYR A 52 -6.72 1.70 -5.13
CA TYR A 52 -5.98 0.45 -5.31
C TYR A 52 -5.89 0.11 -6.79
N ASN A 53 -4.68 -0.17 -7.27
CA ASN A 53 -4.45 -0.79 -8.59
C ASN A 53 -3.42 -1.90 -8.48
N HIS A 54 -3.62 -3.01 -9.19
CA HIS A 54 -2.61 -4.07 -9.27
C HIS A 54 -1.47 -3.61 -10.17
N GLN A 55 -0.23 -3.88 -9.77
CA GLN A 55 0.95 -3.59 -10.56
C GLN A 55 1.83 -4.82 -10.56
N ALA A 56 2.16 -5.39 -11.72
CA ALA A 56 3.15 -6.46 -11.78
C ALA A 56 4.54 -5.92 -11.44
N ILE A 57 5.15 -6.41 -10.37
CA ILE A 57 6.54 -6.09 -10.00
C ILE A 57 7.27 -7.43 -9.84
N CYS A 58 8.05 -7.79 -10.86
CA CYS A 58 8.72 -9.09 -10.97
C CYS A 58 7.73 -10.28 -10.86
N ASP A 59 8.20 -11.41 -10.33
CA ASP A 59 7.41 -12.64 -10.14
C ASP A 59 6.60 -12.64 -8.82
N LEU A 60 6.35 -11.47 -8.24
CA LEU A 60 5.57 -11.35 -7.00
C LEU A 60 4.06 -11.34 -7.30
N GLU A 61 3.31 -12.27 -6.69
CA GLU A 61 1.88 -12.43 -6.95
C GLU A 61 1.02 -11.25 -6.45
N HIS A 62 1.45 -10.59 -5.38
CA HIS A 62 0.58 -9.67 -4.63
C HIS A 62 1.19 -8.29 -4.41
N THR A 63 1.15 -7.53 -5.50
CA THR A 63 1.72 -6.20 -5.62
C THR A 63 0.66 -5.19 -6.05
N TYR A 64 0.64 -4.03 -5.40
CA TYR A 64 -0.39 -3.02 -5.64
C TYR A 64 0.06 -1.62 -5.28
N VAL A 65 -0.64 -0.63 -5.82
CA VAL A 65 -0.45 0.78 -5.51
C VAL A 65 -1.69 1.34 -4.84
N SER A 66 -1.50 2.16 -3.80
CA SER A 66 -2.51 3.09 -3.31
C SER A 66 -2.04 4.54 -3.45
N HIS A 67 -2.96 5.47 -3.65
CA HIS A 67 -2.63 6.87 -3.92
C HIS A 67 -3.15 7.75 -2.78
N HIS A 68 -2.29 8.60 -2.22
CA HIS A 68 -2.57 9.46 -1.07
C HIS A 68 -2.29 10.90 -1.43
N LYS A 69 -3.29 11.76 -1.40
CA LYS A 69 -3.13 13.20 -1.49
C LYS A 69 -2.63 13.75 -0.15
N LEU A 70 -1.99 14.91 -0.19
CA LEU A 70 -1.69 15.69 1.01
C LEU A 70 -2.89 16.57 1.35
N GLU A 71 -3.20 16.75 2.63
CA GLU A 71 -4.31 17.63 3.06
C GLU A 71 -4.14 19.08 2.56
N SER A 72 -2.90 19.51 2.33
CA SER A 72 -2.54 20.87 1.95
C SER A 72 -2.28 21.10 0.46
N GLY A 73 -2.46 20.11 -0.42
CA GLY A 73 -2.09 20.29 -1.84
C GLY A 73 -2.65 19.29 -2.84
N SER A 74 -2.53 19.65 -4.13
CA SER A 74 -2.92 18.83 -5.28
C SER A 74 -2.00 17.62 -5.55
N THR A 75 -0.94 17.50 -4.77
CA THR A 75 0.09 16.47 -4.94
C THR A 75 -0.42 15.10 -4.48
N VAL A 76 -0.28 14.10 -5.35
CA VAL A 76 -0.64 12.70 -5.09
C VAL A 76 0.63 11.90 -4.82
N ILE A 77 0.69 11.20 -3.70
CA ILE A 77 1.75 10.26 -3.33
C ILE A 77 1.29 8.84 -3.69
N SER A 78 2.01 8.17 -4.57
CA SER A 78 1.80 6.76 -4.90
C SER A 78 2.56 5.87 -3.92
N ILE A 79 1.86 5.05 -3.15
CA ILE A 79 2.45 4.06 -2.24
C ILE A 79 2.40 2.69 -2.91
N HIS A 80 3.57 2.10 -3.15
CA HIS A 80 3.71 0.73 -3.64
C HIS A 80 3.76 -0.24 -2.46
N HIS A 81 2.92 -1.27 -2.53
CA HIS A 81 2.80 -2.32 -1.53
C HIS A 81 3.24 -3.63 -2.15
N LEU A 82 4.23 -4.24 -1.51
CA LEU A 82 4.71 -5.58 -1.83
C LEU A 82 4.39 -6.48 -0.64
N LEU A 83 3.55 -7.50 -0.84
CA LEU A 83 3.31 -8.53 0.16
C LEU A 83 4.28 -9.68 -0.08
N LEU A 84 5.11 -9.96 0.92
CA LEU A 84 6.07 -11.06 0.88
C LEU A 84 5.62 -12.22 1.76
N ARG A 85 5.79 -13.43 1.23
CA ARG A 85 5.65 -14.70 1.93
C ARG A 85 7.03 -15.30 2.19
N PHE A 86 7.30 -15.60 3.46
CA PHE A 86 8.49 -16.34 3.87
C PHE A 86 8.04 -17.75 4.29
N PHE A 87 8.77 -18.76 3.83
CA PHE A 87 8.55 -20.17 4.14
C PHE A 87 9.55 -20.63 5.20
#